data_AF-A0A3C0EQR8-F1
#
_entry.id   AF-A0A3C0EQR8-F1
#
_cell.length_a   1.000
_cell.length_b   1.000
_cell.length_c   1.000
_cell.angle_alpha   90.00
_cell.angle_beta   90.00
_cell.angle_gamma   90.00
#
_symmetry.space_group_name_H-M   'P 1'
#
loop_
_entity.id
_entity.type
_entity.pdbx_description
1 polymer ?
#
loop_
_entity_poly.entity_id
_entity_poly.type
_entity_poly.pdbx_seq_one_letter_code
_entity_poly.pdbx_strand_id
1 'polypeptide(L)'
;MYRSFIVIKFLTLLSCILLTAGCQNTEPQSKTESVTAMSETAPDTSHYGPNDDTPWNLPGKAPHLVAHYLPWFETDLNDPKDPWKHWIWKHPKADHDPTRILDNGLHDIASVNYPLIGPYS
;
A
#
# COMPACT_ATOMS: atom_id res chain seq x y z
N MET A 1 43.56 31.94 12.85
CA MET A 1 42.33 31.27 13.34
C MET A 1 41.96 30.11 12.41
N TYR A 2 42.65 28.96 12.48
CA TYR A 2 42.41 27.80 11.57
C TYR A 2 42.67 26.45 12.27
N ARG A 3 42.28 26.31 13.55
CA ARG A 3 42.58 25.09 14.32
C ARG A 3 41.36 24.33 14.87
N SER A 4 40.13 24.81 14.68
CA SER A 4 38.93 24.18 15.27
C SER A 4 38.03 23.40 14.30
N PHE A 5 38.32 23.35 13.00
CA PHE A 5 37.43 22.71 12.01
C PHE A 5 37.75 21.23 11.70
N ILE A 6 38.90 20.70 12.15
CA ILE A 6 39.34 19.33 11.81
C ILE A 6 38.75 18.28 12.76
N VAL A 7 38.51 18.63 14.02
CA VAL A 7 38.07 17.66 15.05
C VAL A 7 36.61 17.23 14.86
N ILE A 8 35.77 18.09 14.28
CA ILE A 8 34.32 17.83 14.13
C ILE A 8 34.03 16.84 12.98
N LYS A 9 34.90 16.72 11.97
CA LYS A 9 34.68 15.79 10.85
C LYS A 9 35.05 14.33 11.16
N PHE A 10 35.88 14.08 12.16
CA PHE A 10 36.28 12.71 12.53
C PHE A 10 35.25 12.01 13.43
N LEU A 11 34.45 12.76 14.20
CA LEU A 11 33.43 12.16 15.09
C LEU A 11 32.20 11.65 14.34
N THR A 12 31.88 12.18 13.16
CA THR A 12 30.71 11.76 12.36
C THR A 12 30.97 10.51 11.50
N LEU A 13 32.23 10.14 11.26
CA LEU A 13 32.56 8.95 10.45
C LEU A 13 32.55 7.64 11.26
N LEU A 14 32.67 7.71 12.59
CA LEU A 14 32.75 6.52 13.45
C LEU A 14 31.37 5.96 13.86
N SER A 15 30.28 6.67 13.55
CA SER A 15 28.90 6.22 13.85
C SER A 15 28.29 5.30 12.79
N CYS A 16 28.89 5.15 11.60
CA CYS A 16 28.29 4.39 10.50
C CYS A 16 28.80 2.96 10.35
N ILE A 17 29.76 2.50 11.17
CA ILE A 17 30.40 1.18 11.01
C ILE A 17 29.80 0.08 11.93
N LEU A 18 28.80 0.39 12.77
CA LEU A 18 28.29 -0.55 13.79
C LEU A 18 26.84 -1.05 13.60
N LEU A 19 26.26 -0.99 12.39
CA LEU A 19 24.97 -1.67 12.09
C LEU A 19 25.09 -2.75 11.01
N THR A 20 26.09 -3.64 11.15
CA THR A 20 26.07 -4.95 10.50
C THR A 20 25.81 -6.03 11.55
N ALA A 21 24.54 -6.27 11.88
CA ALA A 21 24.15 -7.42 12.68
C ALA A 21 22.78 -7.95 12.24
N GLY A 22 22.81 -8.98 11.39
CA GLY A 22 21.92 -10.13 11.49
C GLY A 22 20.50 -10.01 10.94
N CYS A 23 20.31 -10.34 9.66
CA CYS A 23 19.13 -11.07 9.20
C CYS A 23 19.58 -12.26 8.36
N GLN A 24 19.52 -13.45 8.96
CA GLN A 24 19.60 -14.71 8.23
C GLN A 24 18.24 -14.92 7.56
N ASN A 25 18.21 -14.92 6.23
CA ASN A 25 17.01 -15.28 5.48
C ASN A 25 16.84 -16.80 5.54
N THR A 26 15.81 -17.25 6.27
CA THR A 26 15.34 -18.63 6.23
C THR A 26 14.65 -18.89 4.89
N GLU A 27 15.10 -19.92 4.19
CA GLU A 27 14.54 -20.43 2.94
C GLU A 27 13.16 -21.06 3.18
N PRO A 28 12.12 -20.78 2.37
CA PRO A 28 10.82 -21.44 2.53
C PRO A 28 10.84 -22.83 1.88
N GLN A 29 10.53 -23.87 2.66
CA GLN A 29 10.25 -25.21 2.16
C GLN A 29 8.94 -25.21 1.34
N SER A 30 9.06 -25.50 0.05
CA SER A 30 7.94 -25.77 -0.86
C SER A 30 7.30 -27.11 -0.51
N LYS A 31 6.12 -27.07 0.12
CA LYS A 31 5.27 -28.25 0.30
C LYS A 31 4.19 -28.26 -0.78
N THR A 32 4.35 -29.15 -1.75
CA THR A 32 3.32 -29.42 -2.76
C THR A 32 2.17 -30.19 -2.11
N GLU A 33 1.03 -29.55 -1.94
CA GLU A 33 -0.22 -30.20 -1.53
C GLU A 33 -1.12 -30.44 -2.75
N SER A 34 -1.61 -31.68 -2.86
CA SER A 34 -2.44 -32.17 -3.97
C SER A 34 -3.84 -31.57 -3.93
N VAL A 35 -4.24 -30.92 -5.02
CA VAL A 35 -5.59 -30.39 -5.22
C VAL A 35 -6.58 -31.55 -5.43
N THR A 36 -7.45 -31.77 -4.45
CA THR A 36 -8.65 -32.59 -4.61
C THR A 36 -9.77 -31.67 -5.14
N ALA A 37 -10.33 -32.00 -6.29
CA ALA A 37 -11.43 -31.25 -6.90
C ALA A 37 -12.68 -31.30 -5.99
N MET A 38 -13.15 -30.13 -5.56
CA MET A 38 -14.44 -30.01 -4.85
C MET A 38 -15.55 -29.82 -5.88
N SER A 39 -16.56 -30.70 -5.81
CA SER A 39 -17.78 -30.66 -6.60
C SER A 39 -18.65 -29.47 -6.16
N GLU A 40 -18.93 -28.55 -7.09
CA GLU A 40 -19.83 -27.42 -6.86
C GLU A 40 -21.27 -27.90 -6.68
N THR A 41 -21.77 -27.79 -5.44
CA THR A 41 -23.20 -27.63 -5.18
C THR A 41 -23.41 -26.16 -4.91
N ALA A 42 -24.43 -25.54 -5.51
CA ALA A 42 -24.70 -24.11 -5.35
C ALA A 42 -24.72 -23.72 -3.85
N PRO A 43 -24.05 -22.63 -3.43
CA PRO A 43 -23.94 -22.27 -2.03
C PRO A 43 -25.32 -21.96 -1.46
N ASP A 44 -25.67 -22.62 -0.36
CA ASP A 44 -26.85 -22.32 0.44
C ASP A 44 -26.73 -20.89 0.97
N THR A 45 -27.63 -20.01 0.52
CA THR A 45 -27.62 -18.59 0.87
C THR A 45 -28.53 -18.26 2.06
N SER A 46 -29.19 -19.26 2.66
CA SER A 46 -30.08 -19.06 3.81
C SER A 46 -29.36 -18.52 5.07
N HIS A 47 -28.04 -18.70 5.12
CA HIS A 47 -27.15 -18.27 6.19
C HIS A 47 -26.65 -16.82 6.07
N TYR A 48 -27.05 -16.03 5.07
CA TYR A 48 -26.60 -14.62 4.98
C TYR A 48 -27.60 -13.62 5.60
N GLY A 49 -28.47 -14.11 6.49
CA GLY A 49 -29.44 -13.28 7.21
C GLY A 49 -28.80 -12.51 8.38
N PRO A 50 -29.41 -11.40 8.82
CA PRO A 50 -28.94 -10.60 9.97
C PRO A 50 -28.94 -11.36 11.32
N ASN A 51 -29.46 -12.59 11.36
CA ASN A 51 -29.54 -13.45 12.53
C ASN A 51 -28.81 -14.80 12.32
N ASP A 52 -27.94 -14.89 11.32
CA ASP A 52 -27.17 -16.11 11.13
C ASP A 52 -25.98 -16.13 12.10
N ASP A 53 -26.02 -17.11 12.99
CA ASP A 53 -24.99 -17.36 14.01
C ASP A 53 -23.77 -18.09 13.42
N THR A 54 -23.67 -18.27 12.09
CA THR A 54 -22.44 -18.84 11.53
C THR A 54 -21.28 -17.90 11.79
N PRO A 55 -20.14 -18.44 12.26
CA PRO A 55 -18.99 -17.63 12.59
C PRO A 55 -18.40 -17.06 11.30
N TRP A 56 -18.72 -15.81 11.00
CA TRP A 56 -17.95 -15.01 10.06
C TRP A 56 -16.49 -15.01 10.49
N ASN A 57 -15.54 -14.95 9.55
CA ASN A 57 -14.13 -14.68 9.86
C ASN A 57 -13.91 -13.21 10.28
N LEU A 58 -14.91 -12.59 10.90
CA LEU A 58 -14.90 -11.21 11.37
C LEU A 58 -14.71 -11.24 12.89
N PRO A 59 -13.72 -10.52 13.42
CA PRO A 59 -13.54 -10.45 14.86
C PRO A 59 -14.73 -9.72 15.51
N GLY A 60 -15.22 -10.24 16.64
CA GLY A 60 -16.23 -9.60 17.47
C GLY A 60 -17.65 -10.17 17.34
N LYS A 61 -18.59 -9.67 18.15
CA LYS A 61 -20.01 -10.04 18.08
C LYS A 61 -20.73 -9.11 17.09
N ALA A 62 -21.74 -9.63 16.41
CA ALA A 62 -22.62 -8.87 15.53
C ALA A 62 -23.29 -7.66 16.25
N PRO A 63 -23.70 -6.60 15.51
CA PRO A 63 -23.64 -6.46 14.05
C PRO A 63 -22.24 -6.11 13.52
N HIS A 64 -21.89 -6.63 12.35
CA HIS A 64 -20.61 -6.33 11.70
C HIS A 64 -20.72 -5.11 10.77
N LEU A 65 -19.67 -4.28 10.74
CA LEU A 65 -19.49 -3.20 9.77
C LEU A 65 -18.41 -3.60 8.78
N VAL A 66 -18.73 -3.59 7.49
CA VAL A 66 -17.79 -3.90 6.41
C VAL A 66 -17.52 -2.63 5.60
N ALA A 67 -16.26 -2.38 5.29
CA ALA A 67 -15.83 -1.28 4.44
C ALA A 67 -15.12 -1.80 3.20
N HIS A 68 -15.42 -1.22 2.03
CA HIS A 68 -14.68 -1.52 0.81
C HIS A 68 -13.43 -0.65 0.78
N TYR A 69 -12.26 -1.29 0.89
CA TYR A 69 -10.96 -0.62 0.82
C TYR A 69 -10.29 -0.88 -0.52
N LEU A 70 -9.69 0.15 -1.10
CA LEU A 70 -9.03 0.11 -2.41
C LEU A 70 -7.51 0.33 -2.24
N PRO A 71 -6.71 -0.75 -2.10
CA PRO A 71 -5.28 -0.65 -1.74
C PRO A 71 -4.35 -0.39 -2.92
N TRP A 72 -4.87 0.00 -4.09
CA TRP A 72 -4.11 0.00 -5.34
C TRP A 72 -3.56 1.37 -5.76
N PHE A 73 -3.79 2.43 -4.99
CA PHE A 73 -3.22 3.75 -5.27
C PHE A 73 -1.73 3.78 -4.92
N GLU A 74 -0.91 4.43 -5.75
CA GLU A 74 0.54 4.45 -5.57
C GLU A 74 1.16 5.76 -6.05
N THR A 75 2.16 6.24 -5.33
CA THR A 75 3.00 7.40 -5.71
C THR A 75 4.48 7.04 -5.64
N ASP A 76 4.87 5.87 -6.14
CA ASP A 76 6.29 5.49 -6.22
C ASP A 76 6.95 6.19 -7.40
N LEU A 77 7.54 7.36 -7.13
CA LEU A 77 8.27 8.13 -8.14
C LEU A 77 9.51 7.41 -8.70
N ASN A 78 9.91 6.27 -8.12
CA ASN A 78 10.98 5.44 -8.66
C ASN A 78 10.48 4.37 -9.64
N ASP A 79 9.17 4.11 -9.73
CA ASP A 79 8.62 3.24 -10.76
C ASP A 79 8.70 3.96 -12.12
N PRO A 80 9.54 3.48 -13.06
CA PRO A 80 9.69 4.14 -14.36
C PRO A 80 8.48 3.94 -15.27
N LYS A 81 7.53 3.06 -14.94
CA LYS A 81 6.37 2.72 -15.75
C LYS A 81 5.11 3.47 -15.33
N ASP A 82 4.81 3.50 -14.04
CA ASP A 82 3.58 4.11 -13.52
C ASP A 82 3.77 4.73 -12.12
N PRO A 83 4.51 5.85 -12.02
CA PRO A 83 4.81 6.48 -10.74
C PRO A 83 3.59 7.10 -10.03
N TRP A 84 2.41 7.06 -10.65
CA TRP A 84 1.16 7.68 -10.19
C TRP A 84 -0.04 6.74 -10.37
N LYS A 85 0.16 5.47 -10.04
CA LYS A 85 -0.84 4.41 -10.25
C LYS A 85 -2.19 4.79 -9.63
N HIS A 86 -3.24 4.70 -10.43
CA HIS A 86 -4.62 5.11 -10.10
C HIS A 86 -4.83 6.61 -9.77
N TRP A 87 -3.78 7.43 -9.75
CA TRP A 87 -3.89 8.89 -9.70
C TRP A 87 -3.87 9.54 -11.08
N ILE A 88 -3.26 8.88 -12.07
CA ILE A 88 -3.25 9.31 -13.47
C ILE A 88 -4.44 8.77 -14.25
N TRP A 89 -5.00 9.57 -15.17
CA TRP A 89 -6.04 9.10 -16.09
C TRP A 89 -5.90 9.75 -17.45
N LYS A 90 -5.69 8.92 -18.48
CA LYS A 90 -5.58 9.37 -19.87
C LYS A 90 -6.76 8.87 -20.70
N HIS A 91 -7.65 9.76 -21.10
CA HIS A 91 -8.77 9.45 -21.97
C HIS A 91 -9.07 10.60 -22.93
N PRO A 92 -9.51 10.35 -24.18
CA PRO A 92 -9.74 11.42 -25.17
C PRO A 92 -10.74 12.52 -24.74
N LYS A 93 -11.59 12.23 -23.75
CA LYS A 93 -12.60 13.16 -23.21
C LYS A 93 -12.25 13.75 -21.84
N ALA A 94 -11.24 13.20 -21.16
CA ALA A 94 -10.84 13.61 -19.83
C ALA A 94 -9.39 13.16 -19.60
N ASP A 95 -8.53 14.10 -19.22
CA ASP A 95 -7.11 13.86 -19.03
C ASP A 95 -6.69 14.50 -17.70
N HIS A 96 -6.09 13.68 -16.83
CA HIS A 96 -5.57 14.06 -15.52
C HIS A 96 -4.13 13.59 -15.41
N ASP A 97 -3.22 14.56 -15.26
CA ASP A 97 -1.78 14.34 -15.17
C ASP A 97 -1.25 14.84 -13.83
N PRO A 98 -0.96 13.93 -12.87
CA PRO A 98 -0.48 14.32 -11.55
C PRO A 98 0.88 15.04 -11.55
N THR A 99 1.63 15.02 -12.66
CA THR A 99 2.86 15.82 -12.78
C THR A 99 2.57 17.31 -12.99
N ARG A 100 1.33 17.65 -13.38
CA ARG A 100 0.85 19.02 -13.50
C ARG A 100 0.35 19.53 -12.15
N ILE A 101 0.81 20.72 -11.79
CA ILE A 101 0.29 21.50 -10.65
C ILE A 101 -0.74 22.50 -11.17
N LEU A 102 -1.92 22.51 -10.56
CA LEU A 102 -3.02 23.42 -10.88
C LEU A 102 -2.84 24.78 -10.17
N ASP A 103 -3.62 25.79 -10.56
CA ASP A 103 -3.56 27.14 -9.99
C ASP A 103 -3.83 27.20 -8.47
N ASN A 104 -4.51 26.19 -7.93
CA ASN A 104 -4.75 26.03 -6.50
C ASN A 104 -3.56 25.40 -5.73
N GLY A 105 -2.46 25.09 -6.41
CA GLY A 105 -1.26 24.47 -5.85
C GLY A 105 -1.35 22.96 -5.64
N LEU A 106 -2.42 22.31 -6.10
CA LEU A 106 -2.62 20.86 -5.98
C LEU A 106 -2.22 20.13 -7.27
N HIS A 107 -1.84 18.86 -7.13
CA HIS A 107 -1.63 17.95 -8.26
C HIS A 107 -2.95 17.71 -9.00
N ASP A 108 -2.92 17.70 -10.33
CA ASP A 108 -4.06 17.32 -11.16
C ASP A 108 -4.25 15.80 -11.18
N ILE A 109 -5.15 15.29 -10.33
CA ILE A 109 -5.37 13.86 -10.14
C ILE A 109 -6.72 13.41 -10.70
N ALA A 110 -6.82 12.11 -10.98
CA ALA A 110 -8.02 11.42 -11.47
C ALA A 110 -9.12 11.26 -10.40
N SER A 111 -9.51 12.35 -9.75
CA SER A 111 -10.57 12.38 -8.74
C SER A 111 -11.26 13.74 -8.74
N VAL A 112 -12.57 13.73 -8.50
CA VAL A 112 -13.36 14.97 -8.30
C VAL A 112 -12.98 15.63 -6.96
N ASN A 113 -12.65 14.81 -5.95
CA ASN A 113 -12.28 15.27 -4.61
C ASN A 113 -10.78 15.07 -4.37
N TYR A 114 -10.16 16.02 -3.68
CA TYR A 114 -8.77 15.90 -3.28
C TYR A 114 -8.65 15.22 -1.91
N PRO A 115 -7.87 14.12 -1.75
CA PRO A 115 -7.68 13.49 -0.45
C PRO A 115 -7.00 14.45 0.53
N LEU A 116 -7.44 14.42 1.80
CA LEU A 116 -6.87 15.29 2.84
C LEU A 116 -5.36 15.06 3.03
N ILE A 117 -4.91 13.82 2.89
CA ILE A 117 -3.50 13.43 3.00
C ILE A 117 -2.73 13.57 1.68
N GLY A 118 -3.37 14.12 0.63
CA GLY A 118 -2.85 14.14 -0.73
C GLY A 118 -2.84 12.76 -1.40
N PRO A 119 -2.29 12.67 -2.62
CA PRO A 119 -2.03 11.41 -3.30
C PRO A 119 -1.11 10.55 -2.44
N TYR A 120 -1.51 9.30 -2.21
CA TYR A 120 -0.83 8.38 -1.30
C TYR A 120 -0.43 7.09 -2.01
N SER A 121 0.41 6.33 -1.31
CA SER A 121 0.87 4.98 -1.63
C SER A 121 0.52 4.00 -0.52
#